data_AF-A0A932PEZ0-F1
#
_entry.id   AF-A0A932PEZ0-F1
#
_cell.length_a   1.000
_cell.length_b   1.000
_cell.length_c   1.000
_cell.angle_alpha   90.00
_cell.angle_beta   90.00
_cell.angle_gamma   90.00
#
_symmetry.space_group_name_H-M   'P 1'
#
loop_
_entity.id
_entity.type
_entity.pdbx_description
1 polymer ?
#
loop_
_entity_poly.entity_id
_entity_poly.type
_entity_poly.pdbx_seq_one_letter_code
_entity_poly.pdbx_strand_id
1 'polypeptide(L)'
;MAQTFIISMKEQLSALWKLCVSIRKQDWELSDYPVVLREQEPDPEYIGTRLKSHRYRAVIVNWWVVDGSGDTKEEALQDLDKRFTTQKLEWSKSGKALPRPGTKVPIEFASQERVNRHSELAEDFVRRVLGLDWAWISDESSLWDFHHDETNDALISKINEIYAVDVSDIQSARLSEILERIAAEQQAKKH
;
A
#
# COMPACT_ATOMS: atom_id res chain seq x y z
N MET A 1 2.32 -10.38 9.78
CA MET A 1 3.77 -10.71 9.82
C MET A 1 4.42 -10.11 8.58
N ALA A 2 5.28 -9.10 8.72
CA ALA A 2 6.01 -8.56 7.59
C ALA A 2 6.90 -9.68 7.01
N GLN A 3 6.67 -10.07 5.75
CA GLN A 3 7.64 -10.87 5.02
C GLN A 3 8.95 -10.09 5.04
N THR A 4 9.89 -10.52 5.88
CA THR A 4 11.20 -9.89 5.95
C THR A 4 11.84 -10.21 4.62
N PHE A 5 11.93 -9.21 3.74
CA PHE A 5 12.62 -9.31 2.46
C PHE A 5 14.08 -9.68 2.75
N ILE A 6 14.39 -10.98 2.73
CA ILE A 6 15.77 -11.42 2.79
C ILE A 6 16.37 -11.02 1.44
N ILE A 7 17.18 -9.96 1.48
CA ILE A 7 17.97 -9.53 0.33
C ILE A 7 19.26 -10.34 0.39
N SER A 8 19.52 -11.13 -0.65
CA SER A 8 20.71 -11.95 -0.75
C SER A 8 21.97 -11.10 -0.90
N MET A 9 23.13 -11.65 -0.54
CA MET A 9 24.42 -10.97 -0.74
C MET A 9 24.66 -10.57 -2.20
N LYS A 10 24.18 -11.37 -3.17
CA LYS A 10 24.31 -11.05 -4.60
C LYS A 10 23.52 -9.80 -4.97
N GLU A 11 22.32 -9.65 -4.42
CA GLU A 11 21.47 -8.47 -4.65
C GLU A 11 22.09 -7.22 -4.02
N GLN A 12 22.66 -7.33 -2.82
CA GLN A 12 23.39 -6.22 -2.18
C GLN A 12 24.64 -5.81 -2.97
N LEU A 13 25.39 -6.77 -3.52
CA LEU A 13 26.52 -6.46 -4.41
C LEU A 13 26.07 -5.76 -5.69
N SER A 14 24.96 -6.19 -6.29
CA SER A 14 24.36 -5.53 -7.45
C SER A 14 23.91 -4.10 -7.12
N ALA A 15 23.29 -3.89 -5.95
CA ALA A 15 22.88 -2.57 -5.49
C ALA A 15 24.10 -1.64 -5.29
N LEU A 16 25.17 -2.14 -4.65
CA LEU A 16 26.41 -1.37 -4.47
C LEU A 16 27.06 -1.02 -5.81
N TRP A 17 27.09 -1.96 -6.76
CA TRP A 17 27.59 -1.69 -8.11
C TRP A 17 26.78 -0.59 -8.81
N LYS A 18 25.45 -0.68 -8.80
CA LYS A 18 24.57 0.34 -9.38
C LYS A 18 24.73 1.69 -8.69
N LEU A 19 24.94 1.71 -7.37
CA LEU A 19 25.26 2.91 -6.61
C LEU A 19 26.55 3.58 -7.12
N CYS A 20 27.63 2.82 -7.31
CA CYS A 20 28.88 3.37 -7.84
C CYS A 20 28.72 3.94 -9.26
N VAL A 21 27.99 3.25 -10.14
CA VAL A 21 27.73 3.71 -11.51
C VAL A 21 26.85 4.96 -11.53
N SER A 22 25.88 5.06 -10.61
CA SER A 22 24.92 6.18 -10.54
C SER A 22 25.58 7.55 -10.33
N ILE A 23 26.80 7.61 -9.77
CA ILE A 23 27.49 8.88 -9.45
C ILE A 23 27.75 9.70 -10.72
N ARG A 24 27.88 9.05 -11.88
CA ARG A 24 28.16 9.70 -13.15
C ARG A 24 26.91 10.20 -13.90
N LYS A 25 25.71 9.80 -13.49
CA LYS A 25 24.44 10.11 -14.17
C LYS A 25 23.53 10.93 -13.26
N GLN A 26 22.85 11.91 -13.81
CA GLN A 26 21.89 12.76 -13.07
C GLN A 26 20.42 12.41 -13.33
N ASP A 27 20.11 11.86 -14.50
CA ASP A 27 18.76 11.36 -14.82
C ASP A 27 18.79 9.83 -14.88
N TRP A 28 18.04 9.17 -14.01
CA TRP A 28 18.03 7.71 -13.92
C TRP A 28 16.77 7.12 -14.56
N GLU A 29 16.97 6.02 -15.27
CA GLU A 29 15.94 5.14 -15.84
C GLU A 29 15.89 3.84 -15.06
N LEU A 30 14.85 3.03 -15.25
CA LEU A 30 14.70 1.74 -14.55
C LEU A 30 15.94 0.85 -14.72
N SER A 31 16.59 0.88 -15.89
CA SER A 31 17.81 0.13 -16.20
C SER A 31 19.02 0.50 -15.32
N ASP A 32 19.03 1.69 -14.72
CA ASP A 32 20.06 2.14 -13.80
C ASP A 32 19.88 1.53 -12.40
N TYR A 33 18.70 0.98 -12.08
CA TYR A 33 18.41 0.41 -10.78
C TYR A 33 18.75 -1.09 -10.72
N PRO A 34 19.06 -1.60 -9.51
CA PRO A 34 19.23 -3.03 -9.29
C PRO A 34 17.86 -3.73 -9.27
N VAL A 35 17.39 -4.24 -10.41
CA VAL A 35 16.12 -4.98 -10.51
C VAL A 35 16.35 -6.48 -10.31
N VAL A 36 15.47 -7.14 -9.56
CA VAL A 36 15.46 -8.60 -9.37
C VAL A 36 14.08 -9.16 -9.66
N LEU A 37 14.05 -10.30 -10.34
CA LEU A 37 12.86 -11.12 -10.51
C LEU A 37 12.81 -12.21 -9.44
N ARG A 38 11.65 -12.36 -8.81
CA ARG A 38 11.35 -13.39 -7.83
C ARG A 38 10.18 -14.22 -8.33
N GLU A 39 10.30 -15.53 -8.19
CA GLU A 39 9.20 -16.45 -8.42
C GLU A 39 8.55 -16.74 -7.06
N GLN A 40 7.23 -16.69 -7.02
CA GLN A 40 6.42 -17.00 -5.87
C GLN A 40 5.34 -17.99 -6.28
N GLU A 41 5.06 -18.94 -5.40
CA GLU A 41 3.95 -19.87 -5.59
C GLU A 41 2.66 -19.13 -5.19
N PRO A 42 1.71 -18.94 -6.13
CA PRO A 42 0.42 -18.38 -5.78
C PRO A 42 -0.24 -19.26 -4.72
N ASP A 43 -0.84 -18.63 -3.72
CA ASP A 43 -1.61 -19.35 -2.71
C ASP A 43 -2.80 -20.07 -3.40
N PRO A 44 -2.84 -21.42 -3.39
CA PRO A 44 -3.90 -22.17 -4.03
C PRO A 44 -5.26 -22.01 -3.33
N GLU A 45 -5.27 -21.57 -2.06
CA GLU A 45 -6.49 -21.33 -1.27
C GLU A 45 -7.04 -19.92 -1.46
N TYR A 46 -6.38 -19.07 -2.25
CA TYR A 46 -6.85 -17.71 -2.52
C TYR A 46 -8.02 -17.71 -3.51
N ILE A 47 -9.22 -17.40 -3.01
CA ILE A 47 -10.49 -17.43 -3.77
C ILE A 47 -10.85 -16.05 -4.37
N GLY A 48 -10.20 -14.97 -3.93
CA GLY A 48 -10.51 -13.61 -4.40
C GLY A 48 -10.04 -13.33 -5.82
N THR A 49 -10.68 -12.40 -6.54
CA THR A 49 -10.19 -11.92 -7.85
C THR A 49 -9.46 -10.58 -7.75
N ARG A 50 -9.77 -9.77 -6.72
CA ARG A 50 -9.20 -8.44 -6.49
C ARG A 50 -7.69 -8.42 -6.19
N LEU A 51 -7.17 -9.32 -5.34
CA LEU A 51 -5.75 -9.38 -4.96
C LEU A 51 -5.10 -10.67 -5.49
N LYS A 52 -5.27 -10.94 -6.79
CA LYS A 52 -4.66 -12.12 -7.44
C LYS A 52 -3.16 -12.16 -7.17
N SER A 53 -2.71 -13.23 -6.52
CA SER A 53 -1.28 -13.49 -6.35
C SER A 53 -0.67 -13.93 -7.68
N HIS A 54 0.18 -13.09 -8.25
CA HIS A 54 0.90 -13.38 -9.48
C HIS A 54 2.10 -14.30 -9.24
N ARG A 55 2.51 -15.10 -10.24
CA ARG A 55 3.65 -16.02 -10.10
C ARG A 55 5.01 -15.31 -10.05
N TYR A 56 5.16 -14.19 -10.75
CA TYR A 56 6.42 -13.45 -10.81
C TYR A 56 6.25 -12.05 -10.23
N ARG A 57 7.28 -11.62 -9.51
CA ARG A 57 7.41 -10.27 -8.98
C ARG A 57 8.76 -9.68 -9.35
N ALA A 58 8.74 -8.50 -9.94
CA ALA A 58 9.93 -7.72 -10.25
C ALA A 58 10.07 -6.60 -9.21
N VAL A 59 11.22 -6.52 -8.55
CA VAL A 59 11.45 -5.55 -7.46
C VAL A 59 12.74 -4.79 -7.67
N ILE A 60 12.77 -3.52 -7.27
CA ILE A 60 14.01 -2.76 -7.19
C ILE A 60 14.64 -3.01 -5.81
N VAL A 61 15.87 -3.51 -5.79
CA VAL A 61 16.60 -3.77 -4.55
C VAL A 61 16.76 -2.47 -3.76
N ASN A 62 16.46 -2.54 -2.46
CA ASN A 62 16.50 -1.42 -1.52
C ASN A 62 15.45 -0.31 -1.76
N TRP A 63 14.49 -0.53 -2.67
CA TRP A 63 13.37 0.39 -2.92
C TRP A 63 12.04 -0.38 -2.91
N TRP A 64 11.34 -0.30 -1.78
CA TRP A 64 10.15 -1.10 -1.50
C TRP A 64 8.85 -0.58 -2.12
N VAL A 65 8.83 0.71 -2.48
CA VAL A 65 7.62 1.42 -2.96
C VAL A 65 7.23 1.04 -4.39
N VAL A 66 8.21 0.62 -5.21
CA VAL A 66 7.99 0.32 -6.63
C VAL A 66 8.35 -1.13 -6.91
N ASP A 67 7.33 -1.92 -7.23
CA ASP A 67 7.41 -3.30 -7.66
C ASP A 67 6.45 -3.58 -8.81
N GLY A 68 6.72 -4.57 -9.63
CA GLY A 68 5.82 -5.07 -10.67
C GLY A 68 5.46 -6.53 -10.46
N SER A 69 4.30 -6.94 -10.96
CA SER A 69 3.78 -8.30 -10.82
C SER A 69 3.22 -8.83 -12.15
N GLY A 70 3.31 -10.14 -12.37
CA GLY A 70 2.79 -10.77 -13.58
C GLY A 70 2.82 -12.29 -13.54
N ASP A 71 2.04 -12.94 -14.42
CA ASP A 71 2.01 -14.40 -14.52
C ASP A 71 3.22 -14.92 -15.33
N THR A 72 3.86 -14.04 -16.09
CA THR A 72 5.16 -14.24 -16.75
C THR A 72 6.22 -13.25 -16.24
N LYS A 73 7.51 -13.55 -16.50
CA LYS A 73 8.62 -12.67 -16.13
C LYS A 73 8.55 -11.34 -16.89
N GLU A 74 8.18 -11.41 -18.16
CA GLU A 74 8.05 -10.28 -19.06
C GLU A 74 6.92 -9.34 -18.61
N GLU A 75 5.77 -9.90 -18.23
CA GLU A 75 4.67 -9.12 -17.65
C GLU A 75 5.09 -8.41 -16.36
N ALA A 76 5.77 -9.11 -15.45
CA ALA A 76 6.23 -8.51 -14.20
C ALA A 76 7.20 -7.34 -14.43
N LEU A 77 8.08 -7.45 -15.43
CA LEU A 77 9.00 -6.38 -15.82
C LEU A 77 8.28 -5.20 -16.49
N GLN A 78 7.29 -5.48 -17.37
CA GLN A 78 6.49 -4.43 -18.01
C GLN A 78 5.64 -3.66 -17.00
N ASP A 79 5.06 -4.37 -16.02
CA ASP A 79 4.32 -3.75 -14.92
C ASP A 79 5.25 -2.89 -14.05
N LEU A 80 6.46 -3.37 -13.75
CA LEU A 80 7.46 -2.60 -13.03
C LEU A 80 7.85 -1.32 -13.77
N ASP A 81 8.05 -1.38 -15.08
CA ASP A 81 8.40 -0.22 -15.92
C ASP A 81 7.28 0.84 -15.95
N LYS A 82 6.03 0.40 -16.10
CA LYS A 82 4.85 1.26 -16.01
C LYS A 82 4.79 1.96 -14.65
N ARG A 83 4.90 1.20 -13.55
CA ARG A 83 4.84 1.73 -12.19
C ARG A 83 6.01 2.67 -11.88
N PHE A 84 7.21 2.34 -12.33
CA PHE A 84 8.38 3.21 -12.21
C PHE A 84 8.16 4.55 -12.92
N THR A 85 7.64 4.52 -14.15
CA THR A 85 7.36 5.73 -14.94
C THR A 85 6.29 6.59 -14.28
N THR A 86 5.20 5.98 -13.81
CA THR A 86 4.15 6.67 -13.05
C THR A 86 4.73 7.31 -11.79
N GLN A 87 5.53 6.56 -11.02
CA GLN A 87 6.12 7.08 -9.78
C GLN A 87 7.08 8.24 -10.05
N LYS A 88 7.92 8.13 -11.10
CA LYS A 88 8.83 9.20 -11.54
C LYS A 88 8.04 10.47 -11.87
N LEU A 89 6.92 10.35 -12.57
CA LEU A 89 6.04 11.47 -12.90
C LEU A 89 5.41 12.11 -11.65
N GLU A 90 4.88 11.30 -10.73
CA GLU A 90 4.29 11.79 -9.48
C GLU A 90 5.31 12.52 -8.61
N TRP A 91 6.50 11.96 -8.46
CA TRP A 91 7.55 12.59 -7.67
C TRP A 91 8.02 13.90 -8.29
N SER A 92 8.16 13.93 -9.61
CA SER A 92 8.44 15.16 -10.35
C SER A 92 7.37 16.24 -10.12
N LYS A 93 6.08 15.89 -10.03
CA LYS A 93 4.99 16.82 -9.72
C LYS A 93 5.05 17.34 -8.28
N SER A 94 5.41 16.47 -7.33
CA SER A 94 5.54 16.82 -5.91
C SER A 94 6.86 17.54 -5.56
N GLY A 95 7.78 17.67 -6.52
CA GLY A 95 9.13 18.22 -6.29
C GLY A 95 10.07 17.27 -5.55
N LYS A 96 9.69 16.00 -5.34
CA LYS A 96 10.58 14.96 -4.78
C LYS A 96 11.53 14.45 -5.87
N ALA A 97 12.81 14.33 -5.54
CA ALA A 97 13.80 13.72 -6.42
C ALA A 97 13.78 12.19 -6.31
N LEU A 98 14.03 11.50 -7.41
CA LEU A 98 14.17 10.03 -7.42
C LEU A 98 15.28 9.58 -6.46
N PRO A 99 15.12 8.43 -5.79
CA PRO A 99 16.15 7.91 -4.93
C PRO A 99 17.33 7.46 -5.79
N ARG A 100 18.55 7.67 -5.31
CA ARG A 100 19.73 7.26 -6.07
C ARG A 100 19.75 5.73 -6.24
N PRO A 101 20.03 5.19 -7.43
CA PRO A 101 20.12 3.76 -7.64
C PRO A 101 21.02 3.06 -6.61
N GLY A 102 20.53 1.95 -6.05
CA GLY A 102 21.25 1.15 -5.06
C GLY A 102 21.19 1.67 -3.61
N THR A 103 20.64 2.87 -3.38
CA THR A 103 20.41 3.37 -2.01
C THR A 103 19.17 2.77 -1.37
N LYS A 104 19.15 2.77 -0.03
CA LYS A 104 17.98 2.36 0.75
C LYS A 104 17.00 3.52 0.87
N VAL A 105 15.79 3.29 0.37
CA VAL A 105 14.66 4.21 0.55
C VAL A 105 14.06 3.97 1.95
N PRO A 106 13.98 4.99 2.82
CA PRO A 106 13.35 4.84 4.12
C PRO A 106 11.86 4.51 3.98
N ILE A 107 11.30 3.86 4.99
CA ILE A 107 9.85 3.64 5.08
C ILE A 107 9.25 4.91 5.68
N GLU A 108 8.41 5.61 4.92
CA GLU A 108 7.59 6.71 5.41
C GLU A 108 6.20 6.16 5.73
N PHE A 109 5.77 6.26 6.98
CA PHE A 109 4.42 5.89 7.38
C PHE A 109 3.46 7.04 7.09
N ALA A 110 2.26 6.71 6.61
CA ALA A 110 1.17 7.67 6.52
C ALA A 110 0.81 8.23 7.92
N SER A 111 0.32 9.47 7.95
CA SER A 111 -0.13 10.13 9.17
C SER A 111 -1.26 9.35 9.84
N GLN A 112 -1.44 9.53 11.15
CA GLN A 112 -2.60 9.04 11.90
C GLN A 112 -3.40 10.21 12.49
N GLU A 113 -3.14 11.45 12.06
CA GLU A 113 -3.67 12.63 12.71
C GLU A 113 -5.20 12.68 12.64
N ARG A 114 -5.79 12.42 11.48
CA ARG A 114 -7.26 12.46 11.31
C ARG A 114 -7.94 11.33 12.08
N VAL A 115 -7.39 10.12 12.00
CA VAL A 115 -7.90 8.95 12.74
C VAL A 115 -7.81 9.19 14.24
N ASN A 116 -6.69 9.72 14.74
CA ASN A 116 -6.47 9.97 16.17
C ASN A 116 -7.34 11.07 16.76
N ARG A 117 -7.93 11.97 15.94
CA ARG A 117 -8.96 12.92 16.44
C ARG A 117 -10.20 12.19 16.99
N HIS A 118 -10.40 10.95 16.56
CA HIS A 118 -11.52 10.10 16.96
C HIS A 118 -11.00 8.76 17.53
N SER A 119 -9.94 8.78 18.34
CA SER A 119 -9.24 7.57 18.79
C SER A 119 -10.15 6.51 19.44
N GLU A 120 -11.05 6.90 20.35
CA GLU A 120 -12.00 5.97 20.98
C GLU A 120 -12.95 5.34 19.97
N LEU A 121 -13.43 6.13 19.01
CA LEU A 121 -14.30 5.64 17.93
C LEU A 121 -13.52 4.73 16.98
N ALA A 122 -12.26 5.04 16.68
CA ALA A 122 -11.41 4.21 15.86
C ALA A 122 -11.16 2.84 16.52
N GLU A 123 -10.89 2.79 17.82
CA GLU A 123 -10.76 1.53 18.57
C GLU A 123 -12.06 0.73 18.59
N ASP A 124 -13.20 1.38 18.82
CA ASP A 124 -14.52 0.74 18.76
C ASP A 124 -14.82 0.18 17.36
N PHE A 125 -14.49 0.96 16.32
CA PHE A 125 -14.66 0.57 14.93
C PHE A 125 -13.84 -0.67 14.57
N VAL A 126 -12.57 -0.72 14.98
CA VAL A 126 -11.68 -1.88 14.77
C VAL A 126 -12.30 -3.15 15.37
N ARG A 127 -12.80 -3.07 16.60
CA ARG A 127 -13.37 -4.22 17.28
C ARG A 127 -14.72 -4.64 16.72
N ARG A 128 -15.63 -3.69 16.56
CA ARG A 128 -17.03 -4.00 16.24
C ARG A 128 -17.27 -4.14 14.76
N VAL A 129 -16.70 -3.28 13.92
CA VAL A 129 -16.86 -3.34 12.47
C VAL A 129 -15.86 -4.31 11.86
N LEU A 130 -14.56 -4.12 12.09
CA LEU A 130 -13.52 -4.96 11.48
C LEU A 130 -13.37 -6.33 12.15
N GLY A 131 -13.88 -6.50 13.38
CA GLY A 131 -13.81 -7.78 14.09
C GLY A 131 -12.40 -8.14 14.57
N LEU A 132 -11.53 -7.14 14.74
CA LEU A 132 -10.14 -7.32 15.16
C LEU A 132 -9.96 -6.83 16.60
N ASP A 133 -9.13 -7.50 17.39
CA ASP A 133 -8.83 -7.05 18.76
C ASP A 133 -8.09 -5.69 18.77
N TRP A 134 -7.22 -5.51 17.77
CA TRP A 134 -6.45 -4.31 17.51
C TRP A 134 -6.01 -4.25 16.04
N ALA A 135 -5.77 -3.04 15.53
CA ALA A 135 -5.19 -2.81 14.22
C ALA A 135 -4.43 -1.48 14.22
N TRP A 136 -3.33 -1.42 13.48
CA TRP A 136 -2.68 -0.14 13.17
C TRP A 136 -3.39 0.48 11.96
N ILE A 137 -3.96 1.68 12.14
CA ILE A 137 -4.74 2.40 11.11
C ILE A 137 -4.08 3.75 10.88
N SER A 138 -3.89 4.12 9.61
CA SER A 138 -3.45 5.45 9.19
C SER A 138 -4.58 6.22 8.51
N ASP A 139 -4.34 7.50 8.24
CA ASP A 139 -5.26 8.38 7.51
C ASP A 139 -5.51 7.91 6.06
N GLU A 140 -4.63 7.04 5.54
CA GLU A 140 -4.74 6.42 4.21
C GLU A 140 -5.36 5.03 4.24
N SER A 141 -5.55 4.43 5.42
CA SER A 141 -6.23 3.14 5.53
C SER A 141 -7.69 3.24 5.06
N SER A 142 -8.14 2.19 4.38
CA SER A 142 -9.47 2.06 3.80
C SER A 142 -10.12 0.74 4.19
N LEU A 143 -11.43 0.61 3.99
CA LEU A 143 -12.15 -0.65 4.22
C LEU A 143 -11.49 -1.82 3.44
N TRP A 144 -11.02 -1.55 2.23
CA TRP A 144 -10.36 -2.52 1.34
C TRP A 144 -9.11 -3.18 1.93
N ASP A 145 -8.50 -2.60 2.97
CA ASP A 145 -7.29 -3.15 3.60
C ASP A 145 -7.63 -4.31 4.55
N PHE A 146 -8.89 -4.52 4.88
CA PHE A 146 -9.32 -5.44 5.94
C PHE A 146 -10.14 -6.65 5.46
N HIS A 147 -10.39 -6.77 4.15
CA HIS A 147 -11.09 -7.93 3.57
C HIS A 147 -10.66 -8.20 2.12
N HIS A 148 -11.03 -9.36 1.61
CA HIS A 148 -10.66 -9.84 0.27
C HIS A 148 -11.83 -9.82 -0.73
N ASP A 149 -13.03 -9.43 -0.28
CA ASP A 149 -14.21 -9.38 -1.14
C ASP A 149 -14.08 -8.32 -2.24
N GLU A 150 -14.88 -8.49 -3.29
CA GLU A 150 -14.95 -7.59 -4.44
C GLU A 150 -15.63 -6.26 -4.13
N THR A 151 -16.44 -6.21 -3.07
CA THR A 151 -17.17 -5.01 -2.63
C THR A 151 -17.03 -4.78 -1.14
N ASN A 152 -17.21 -3.53 -0.71
CA ASN A 152 -17.24 -3.13 0.70
C ASN A 152 -18.62 -3.36 1.36
N ASP A 153 -19.59 -3.94 0.66
CA ASP A 153 -21.01 -3.90 1.04
C ASP A 153 -21.28 -4.51 2.42
N ALA A 154 -20.56 -5.59 2.76
CA ALA A 154 -20.66 -6.24 4.06
C ALA A 154 -20.20 -5.32 5.20
N LEU A 155 -19.07 -4.62 5.01
CA LEU A 155 -18.56 -3.66 6.00
C LEU A 155 -19.44 -2.42 6.06
N ILE A 156 -19.89 -1.88 4.91
CA ILE A 156 -20.81 -0.73 4.86
C ILE A 156 -22.12 -1.04 5.60
N SER A 157 -22.70 -2.22 5.36
CA SER A 157 -23.93 -2.66 6.04
C SER A 157 -23.70 -2.75 7.55
N LYS A 158 -22.55 -3.26 7.98
CA LYS A 158 -22.19 -3.38 9.39
C LYS A 158 -21.96 -2.03 10.07
N ILE A 159 -21.37 -1.06 9.38
CA ILE A 159 -21.23 0.32 9.85
C ILE A 159 -22.61 0.94 10.07
N ASN A 160 -23.52 0.77 9.11
CA ASN A 160 -24.88 1.27 9.23
C ASN A 160 -25.64 0.58 10.38
N GLU A 161 -25.49 -0.73 10.57
CA GLU A 161 -26.12 -1.45 11.68
C GLU A 161 -25.62 -0.95 13.05
N ILE A 162 -24.31 -0.74 13.19
CA ILE A 162 -23.68 -0.41 14.47
C ILE A 162 -23.86 1.07 14.85
N TYR A 163 -23.70 1.97 13.88
CA TYR A 163 -23.66 3.41 14.12
C TYR A 163 -24.90 4.15 13.60
N ALA A 164 -25.78 3.48 12.84
CA ALA A 164 -26.91 4.09 12.13
C ALA A 164 -26.45 5.24 11.22
N VAL A 165 -25.37 5.00 10.47
CA VAL A 165 -24.75 5.93 9.52
C VAL A 165 -24.48 5.20 8.21
N ASP A 166 -25.02 5.72 7.13
CA ASP A 166 -24.69 5.27 5.78
C ASP A 166 -23.41 5.98 5.30
N VAL A 167 -22.50 5.19 4.74
CA VAL A 167 -21.20 5.61 4.20
C VAL A 167 -20.97 5.11 2.77
N SER A 168 -22.02 4.60 2.12
CA SER A 168 -21.96 4.11 0.74
C SER A 168 -21.58 5.19 -0.27
N ASP A 169 -21.78 6.47 0.07
CA ASP A 169 -21.38 7.63 -0.73
C ASP A 169 -19.87 7.90 -0.72
N ILE A 170 -19.14 7.36 0.26
CA ILE A 170 -17.70 7.58 0.42
C ILE A 170 -16.92 6.63 -0.51
N GLN A 171 -16.74 7.06 -1.76
CA GLN A 171 -16.05 6.27 -2.80
C GLN A 171 -14.61 5.89 -2.42
N SER A 172 -13.92 6.74 -1.65
CA SER A 172 -12.55 6.48 -1.18
C SER A 172 -12.48 5.29 -0.24
N ALA A 173 -13.59 4.95 0.42
CA ALA A 173 -13.69 4.00 1.52
C ALA A 173 -12.68 4.23 2.65
N ARG A 174 -12.11 5.44 2.77
CA ARG A 174 -11.10 5.77 3.76
C ARG A 174 -11.69 5.80 5.16
N LEU A 175 -10.99 5.16 6.10
CA LEU A 175 -11.44 5.09 7.49
C LEU A 175 -11.48 6.46 8.15
N SER A 176 -10.55 7.35 7.81
CA SER A 176 -10.54 8.74 8.33
C SER A 176 -11.82 9.51 7.99
N GLU A 177 -12.32 9.39 6.75
CA GLU A 177 -13.56 10.05 6.30
C GLU A 177 -14.81 9.41 6.91
N ILE A 178 -14.82 8.08 7.04
CA ILE A 178 -15.90 7.32 7.68
C ILE A 178 -16.04 7.69 9.16
N LEU A 179 -14.93 7.73 9.90
CA LEU A 179 -14.91 8.09 11.32
C LEU A 179 -15.38 9.52 11.55
N GLU A 180 -14.93 10.47 10.71
CA GLU A 180 -15.39 11.85 10.74
C GLU A 180 -16.91 11.95 10.51
N ARG A 181 -17.47 11.21 9.55
CA ARG A 181 -18.92 11.17 9.29
C ARG A 181 -19.69 10.62 10.50
N ILE A 182 -19.24 9.51 11.07
CA ILE A 182 -19.88 8.91 12.24
C ILE A 182 -19.85 9.88 13.43
N ALA A 183 -18.70 10.51 13.68
CA ALA A 183 -18.55 11.47 14.76
C ALA A 183 -19.49 12.67 14.60
N ALA A 184 -19.63 13.21 13.38
CA ALA A 184 -20.54 14.32 13.08
C ALA A 184 -22.01 13.96 13.35
N GLU A 185 -22.46 12.78 12.89
CA GLU A 185 -23.82 12.29 13.13
C GLU A 185 -24.12 12.08 14.63
N GLN A 186 -23.15 11.55 15.38
CA GLN A 186 -23.28 11.39 16.83
C GLN A 186 -23.34 12.71 17.57
N GLN A 187 -22.62 13.73 17.10
CA GLN A 187 -22.70 15.09 17.66
C GLN A 187 -24.06 15.73 17.36
N ALA A 188 -24.57 15.58 16.13
CA ALA A 188 -25.88 16.10 15.74
C ALA A 188 -27.03 15.50 16.57
N LYS A 189 -26.96 14.20 16.90
CA LYS A 189 -27.94 13.50 17.74
C LYS A 189 -27.88 13.87 19.23
N LYS A 190 -26.79 14.49 19.70
CA LYS A 190 -26.62 14.94 21.10
C LYS A 190 -27.21 16.34 21.36
N HIS A 191 -27.61 17.06 20.31
CA HIS A 191 -28.25 18.36 20.37
C HIS A 191 -29.73 18.27 19.99
#